data_AF-I1M2S9-F1
#
_entry.id   AF-I1M2S9-F1
#
_cell.length_a   1.000
_cell.length_b   1.000
_cell.length_c   1.000
_cell.angle_alpha   90.00
_cell.angle_beta   90.00
_cell.angle_gamma   90.00
#
_symmetry.space_group_name_H-M   'P 1'
#
loop_
_entity.id
_entity.type
_entity.pdbx_description
1 polymer ?
#
loop_
_entity_poly.entity_id
_entity_poly.type
_entity_poly.pdbx_seq_one_letter_code
_entity_poly.pdbx_strand_id
1 'polypeptide(L)'
;MGFTPTSTATCFLIIAPLVVLWCWKLLKWVWLRPKRLERALRAQGLQGNPYSLLIGDTKEMYTVLMQAARSQQSTSSFLSKDKDAAPHITTFNHHIVNKFGKNSFFWEGTKPKVVITDPEQIKEVFNKIQDFEKPKLSPIVKLLGSGLANLEGEKWRTHRKIINPAFHLEKLKVMLPIFLECCDDMVSKWERLLSSNDKSEIDVWPFLQNLTCDIISRTAFGSSYEDGKRIFELLKEQTGLMMKLQNAYIPGWWLLPTTTNKRMKKIDTEIRALLKVVVSSINLYPAHLIISIPFLCSNLLYL
;
A
#
# COMPACT_ATOMS: atom_id res chain seq x y z
N MET A 1 34.96 34.23 28.57
CA MET A 1 33.87 33.33 29.00
C MET A 1 34.43 31.91 29.08
N GLY A 2 34.97 31.53 30.24
CA GLY A 2 35.50 30.18 30.47
C GLY A 2 34.43 29.31 31.12
N PHE A 3 34.09 28.19 30.50
CA PHE A 3 33.30 27.15 31.15
C PHE A 3 34.13 26.58 32.30
N THR A 4 33.59 26.58 33.52
CA THR A 4 34.24 25.99 34.68
C THR A 4 34.34 24.46 34.53
N PRO A 5 35.46 23.83 34.90
CA PRO A 5 35.72 22.40 34.69
C PRO A 5 34.73 21.46 35.43
N THR A 6 33.97 21.99 36.40
CA THR A 6 32.93 21.27 37.14
C THR A 6 31.62 21.10 36.35
N SER A 7 31.30 22.04 35.45
CA SER A 7 30.10 21.99 34.61
C SER A 7 30.23 20.96 33.48
N THR A 8 31.42 20.83 32.89
CA THR A 8 31.69 19.83 31.86
C THR A 8 31.68 18.41 32.44
N ALA A 9 32.31 18.19 33.60
CA ALA A 9 32.35 16.87 34.26
C ALA A 9 30.94 16.35 34.64
N THR A 10 30.05 17.22 35.10
CA THR A 10 28.66 16.86 35.44
C THR A 10 27.82 16.55 34.20
N CYS A 11 27.99 17.27 33.09
CA CYS A 11 27.38 16.92 31.81
C CYS A 11 27.85 15.55 31.30
N PHE A 12 29.15 15.23 31.38
CA PHE A 12 29.67 13.93 30.95
C PHE A 12 29.09 12.77 31.76
N LEU A 13 28.93 12.92 33.08
CA LEU A 13 28.36 11.88 33.95
C LEU A 13 26.89 11.56 33.65
N ILE A 14 26.13 12.49 33.07
CA ILE A 14 24.73 12.27 32.68
C ILE A 14 24.62 11.83 31.21
N ILE A 15 25.40 12.43 30.32
CA ILE A 15 25.34 12.16 28.89
C ILE A 15 25.89 10.76 28.57
N ALA A 16 27.01 10.35 29.20
CA ALA A 16 27.61 9.04 28.96
C ALA A 16 26.66 7.86 29.22
N PRO A 17 25.95 7.74 30.36
CA PRO A 17 25.01 6.65 30.57
C PRO A 17 23.81 6.72 29.61
N LEU A 18 23.35 7.92 29.23
CA LEU A 18 22.29 8.06 28.22
C LEU A 18 22.74 7.55 26.85
N VAL A 19 23.98 7.85 26.43
CA VAL A 19 24.57 7.34 25.18
C VAL A 19 24.70 5.82 25.25
N VAL A 20 25.20 5.26 26.35
CA VAL A 20 25.31 3.80 26.55
C VAL A 20 23.94 3.14 26.48
N LEU A 21 22.92 3.70 27.13
CA LEU A 21 21.55 3.20 27.06
C LEU A 21 20.99 3.27 25.64
N TRP A 22 21.28 4.34 24.89
CA TRP A 22 20.89 4.47 23.49
C TRP A 22 21.59 3.45 22.59
N CYS A 23 22.91 3.31 22.71
CA CYS A 23 23.70 2.30 21.99
C CYS A 23 23.22 0.89 22.30
N TRP A 24 22.90 0.58 23.56
CA TRP A 24 22.33 -0.70 23.95
C TRP A 24 20.94 -0.94 23.34
N LYS A 25 20.05 0.07 23.37
CA LYS A 25 18.75 -0.01 22.71
C LYS A 25 18.89 -0.23 21.21
N LEU A 26 19.82 0.46 20.56
CA LEU A 26 20.11 0.30 19.13
C LEU A 26 20.66 -1.09 18.83
N LEU A 27 21.66 -1.57 19.58
CA LEU A 27 22.21 -2.92 19.41
C LEU A 27 21.13 -3.99 19.61
N LYS A 28 20.28 -3.82 20.62
CA LYS A 28 19.16 -4.73 20.88
C LYS A 28 18.16 -4.74 19.73
N TRP A 29 17.84 -3.57 19.19
CA TRP A 29 16.87 -3.42 18.10
C TRP A 29 17.41 -3.92 16.76
N VAL A 30 18.63 -3.52 16.39
CA VAL A 30 19.24 -3.79 15.08
C VAL A 30 19.79 -5.20 14.95
N TRP A 31 20.32 -5.79 16.04
CA TRP A 31 21.04 -7.06 15.96
C TRP A 31 20.46 -8.16 16.85
N LEU A 32 20.38 -7.92 18.17
CA LEU A 32 20.05 -9.00 19.11
C LEU A 32 18.61 -9.52 18.93
N ARG A 33 17.64 -8.62 18.73
CA ARG A 33 16.23 -9.00 18.52
C ARG A 33 16.04 -9.76 17.20
N PRO A 34 16.51 -9.27 16.03
CA PRO A 34 16.47 -10.05 14.79
C PRO A 34 17.10 -11.43 14.92
N LYS A 35 18.31 -11.53 15.49
CA LYS A 35 18.99 -12.84 15.66
C LYS A 35 18.28 -13.77 16.65
N ARG A 36 17.56 -13.25 17.64
CA ARG A 36 16.71 -14.06 18.53
C ARG A 36 15.47 -14.57 17.79
N LEU A 37 14.81 -13.73 17.00
CA LEU A 37 13.65 -14.11 16.20
C LEU A 37 14.03 -15.11 15.12
N GLU A 38 15.16 -14.92 14.44
CA GLU A 38 15.67 -15.86 13.45
C GLU A 38 15.84 -17.26 14.04
N ARG A 39 16.45 -17.37 15.22
CA ARG A 39 16.62 -18.63 15.93
C ARG A 39 15.28 -19.27 16.30
N ALA A 40 14.31 -18.48 16.76
CA ALA A 40 12.99 -18.98 17.12
C ALA A 40 12.24 -19.52 15.88
N LEU A 41 12.29 -18.81 14.75
CA LEU A 41 11.64 -19.25 13.50
C LEU A 41 12.29 -20.53 12.96
N ARG A 42 13.62 -20.60 12.95
CA ARG A 42 14.35 -21.80 12.52
C ARG A 42 14.06 -23.00 13.43
N ALA A 43 13.94 -22.79 14.74
CA ALA A 43 13.55 -23.84 15.69
C ALA A 43 12.12 -24.36 15.45
N GLN A 44 11.24 -23.56 14.84
CA GLN A 44 9.90 -23.97 14.41
C GLN A 44 9.91 -24.65 13.02
N GLY A 45 11.07 -24.87 12.40
CA GLY A 45 11.20 -25.50 11.08
C GLY A 45 11.00 -24.56 9.90
N LEU A 46 10.89 -23.24 10.14
CA LEU A 46 10.78 -22.25 9.06
C LEU A 46 12.14 -21.98 8.42
N GLN A 47 12.16 -21.86 7.10
CA GLN A 47 13.36 -21.63 6.30
C GLN A 47 13.37 -20.25 5.65
N GLY A 48 14.54 -19.64 5.53
CA GLY A 48 14.68 -18.30 4.97
C GLY A 48 16.12 -17.81 4.96
N ASN A 49 16.34 -16.70 4.26
CA ASN A 49 17.63 -16.02 4.23
C ASN A 49 18.06 -15.63 5.67
N PRO A 50 19.36 -15.67 5.98
CA PRO A 50 19.86 -15.14 7.24
C PRO A 50 19.65 -13.62 7.31
N TYR A 51 19.42 -13.10 8.52
CA TYR A 51 19.20 -11.67 8.69
C TYR A 51 20.39 -10.82 8.21
N SER A 52 20.12 -9.88 7.31
CA SER A 52 21.05 -8.85 6.83
C SER A 52 20.76 -7.50 7.50
N LEU A 53 21.80 -6.82 7.97
CA LEU A 53 21.72 -5.62 8.81
C LEU A 53 20.85 -4.52 8.16
N LEU A 54 19.78 -4.08 8.86
CA LEU A 54 18.85 -2.98 8.52
C LEU A 54 18.03 -3.11 7.22
N ILE A 55 18.53 -3.83 6.23
CA ILE A 55 17.92 -3.97 4.90
C ILE A 55 17.12 -5.28 4.81
N GLY A 56 17.59 -6.36 5.43
CA GLY A 56 16.98 -7.68 5.25
C GLY A 56 16.97 -8.11 3.79
N ASP A 57 15.83 -8.60 3.32
CA ASP A 57 15.62 -9.10 1.95
C ASP A 57 15.02 -8.03 1.02
N THR A 58 14.86 -6.78 1.50
CA THR A 58 14.19 -5.70 0.75
C THR A 58 14.81 -5.45 -0.63
N LYS A 59 16.14 -5.59 -0.74
CA LYS A 59 16.84 -5.45 -2.02
C LYS A 59 16.52 -6.60 -2.98
N GLU A 60 16.53 -7.85 -2.50
CA GLU A 60 16.16 -9.03 -3.29
C GLU A 60 14.70 -8.91 -3.75
N MET A 61 13.80 -8.53 -2.84
CA MET A 61 12.39 -8.26 -3.13
C MET A 61 12.22 -7.28 -4.28
N TYR A 62 12.87 -6.13 -4.21
CA TYR A 62 12.80 -5.12 -5.26
C TYR A 62 13.36 -5.64 -6.61
N THR A 63 14.49 -6.35 -6.59
CA THR A 63 15.08 -6.88 -7.82
C THR A 63 14.17 -7.90 -8.51
N VAL A 64 13.55 -8.80 -7.74
CA VAL A 64 12.62 -9.81 -8.26
C VAL A 64 11.37 -9.14 -8.85
N LEU A 65 10.79 -8.17 -8.14
CA LEU A 65 9.63 -7.41 -8.62
C LEU A 65 9.94 -6.65 -9.91
N MET A 66 11.09 -5.99 -10.00
CA MET A 66 11.50 -5.26 -11.20
C MET A 66 11.80 -6.18 -12.39
N GLN A 67 12.40 -7.34 -12.15
CA GLN A 67 12.61 -8.34 -13.20
C GLN A 67 11.29 -8.88 -13.73
N ALA A 68 10.34 -9.19 -12.83
CA ALA A 68 9.01 -9.64 -13.21
C ALA A 68 8.25 -8.58 -14.04
N ALA A 69 8.26 -7.31 -13.60
CA ALA A 69 7.64 -6.21 -14.34
C ALA A 69 8.24 -6.04 -15.75
N ARG A 70 9.56 -6.17 -15.90
CA ARG A 70 10.23 -6.12 -17.20
C ARG A 70 9.87 -7.31 -18.09
N SER A 71 9.80 -8.52 -17.50
CA SER A 71 9.40 -9.71 -18.25
C SER A 71 7.94 -9.63 -18.72
N GLN A 72 7.03 -9.10 -17.90
CA GLN A 72 5.62 -8.91 -18.25
C GLN A 72 5.42 -7.91 -19.40
N GLN A 73 6.23 -6.86 -19.48
CA GLN A 73 6.24 -5.96 -20.65
C GLN A 73 6.74 -6.64 -21.94
N SER A 74 7.50 -7.73 -21.81
CA SER A 74 8.12 -8.45 -22.93
C SER A 74 7.28 -9.65 -23.40
N THR A 75 6.39 -10.17 -22.55
CA THR A 75 5.48 -11.28 -22.87
C THR A 75 4.07 -10.76 -23.09
N SER A 76 3.64 -10.70 -24.35
CA SER A 76 2.27 -10.36 -24.80
C SER A 76 1.17 -11.36 -24.36
N SER A 77 1.45 -12.26 -23.42
CA SER A 77 0.53 -13.31 -23.00
C SER A 77 0.14 -13.18 -21.54
N PHE A 78 -0.65 -12.15 -21.20
CA PHE A 78 -1.45 -12.17 -19.97
C PHE A 78 -2.42 -13.37 -19.95
N LEU A 79 -2.67 -13.95 -21.13
CA LEU A 79 -3.37 -15.22 -21.34
C LEU A 79 -2.41 -16.32 -21.80
N SER A 80 -1.20 -16.41 -21.24
CA SER A 80 -0.45 -17.66 -21.36
C SER A 80 -1.36 -18.77 -20.81
N LYS A 81 -1.32 -19.95 -21.43
CA LYS A 81 -2.08 -21.13 -20.98
C LYS A 81 -1.71 -21.59 -19.55
N ASP A 82 -0.86 -20.85 -18.84
CA ASP A 82 -0.53 -21.07 -17.46
C ASP A 82 -1.73 -20.74 -16.58
N LYS A 83 -2.26 -21.79 -15.95
CA LYS A 83 -3.31 -21.67 -14.94
C LYS A 83 -2.79 -21.04 -13.63
N ASP A 84 -1.49 -20.80 -13.52
CA ASP A 84 -0.88 -20.29 -12.30
C ASP A 84 -0.65 -18.77 -12.39
N ALA A 85 -1.51 -18.02 -11.72
CA ALA A 85 -1.39 -16.57 -11.60
C ALA A 85 -0.45 -16.12 -10.46
N ALA A 86 -0.04 -17.05 -9.58
CA ALA A 86 0.79 -16.74 -8.41
C ALA A 86 2.13 -16.04 -8.74
N PRO A 87 2.91 -16.44 -9.77
CA PRO A 87 4.16 -15.76 -10.12
C PRO A 87 3.95 -14.31 -10.59
N HIS A 88 2.76 -13.97 -11.09
CA HIS A 88 2.45 -12.64 -11.61
C HIS A 88 1.85 -11.70 -10.56
N ILE A 89 1.05 -12.23 -9.63
CA ILE A 89 0.37 -11.43 -8.60
C ILE A 89 1.20 -11.36 -7.31
N THR A 90 1.82 -12.47 -6.93
CA THR A 90 2.56 -12.62 -5.66
C THR A 90 4.02 -12.96 -5.89
N THR A 91 4.64 -12.32 -6.89
CA THR A 91 5.97 -12.67 -7.44
C THR A 91 7.02 -12.94 -6.37
N PHE A 92 7.17 -12.05 -5.38
CA PHE A 92 8.20 -12.24 -4.35
C PHE A 92 7.87 -13.38 -3.37
N ASN A 93 6.62 -13.52 -2.95
CA ASN A 93 6.22 -14.64 -2.08
C ASN A 93 6.40 -15.98 -2.80
N HIS A 94 6.02 -16.04 -4.08
CA HIS A 94 6.22 -17.21 -4.94
C HIS A 94 7.72 -17.55 -5.08
N HIS A 95 8.58 -16.55 -5.29
CA HIS A 95 10.05 -16.72 -5.30
C HIS A 95 10.58 -17.31 -4.00
N ILE A 96 10.15 -16.79 -2.85
CA ILE A 96 10.57 -17.29 -1.53
C ILE A 96 10.09 -18.72 -1.28
N VAL A 97 8.84 -19.03 -1.65
CA VAL A 97 8.28 -20.39 -1.52
C VAL A 97 9.00 -21.39 -2.42
N ASN A 98 9.38 -20.99 -3.64
CA ASN A 98 10.16 -21.86 -4.53
C ASN A 98 11.59 -22.10 -4.02
N LYS A 99 12.19 -21.09 -3.37
CA LYS A 99 13.56 -21.16 -2.85
C LYS A 99 13.68 -21.95 -1.55
N PHE A 100 12.70 -21.81 -0.65
CA PHE A 100 12.76 -22.32 0.72
C PHE A 100 11.63 -23.27 1.11
N GLY A 101 10.67 -23.50 0.22
CA GLY A 101 9.48 -24.31 0.47
C GLY A 101 8.33 -23.54 1.11
N LYS A 102 7.24 -24.27 1.39
CA LYS A 102 5.98 -23.75 1.92
C LYS A 102 6.08 -23.14 3.32
N ASN A 103 7.03 -23.61 4.13
CA ASN A 103 7.30 -23.13 5.48
C ASN A 103 8.46 -22.14 5.44
N SER A 104 8.23 -20.97 4.86
CA SER A 104 9.29 -19.99 4.62
C SER A 104 9.04 -18.64 5.27
N PHE A 105 10.12 -17.89 5.47
CA PHE A 105 10.08 -16.52 5.95
C PHE A 105 11.12 -15.65 5.23
N PHE A 106 10.89 -14.34 5.22
CA PHE A 106 11.81 -13.34 4.69
C PHE A 106 11.91 -12.12 5.63
N TRP A 107 12.88 -11.25 5.40
CA TRP A 107 13.14 -10.06 6.21
C TRP A 107 12.69 -8.77 5.52
N GLU A 108 11.82 -8.03 6.19
CA GLU A 108 11.52 -6.64 5.86
C GLU A 108 12.23 -5.72 6.87
N GLY A 109 13.39 -5.21 6.47
CA GLY A 109 14.28 -4.49 7.38
C GLY A 109 14.66 -5.35 8.59
N THR A 110 14.32 -4.89 9.81
CA THR A 110 14.62 -5.60 11.07
C THR A 110 13.51 -6.58 11.51
N LYS A 111 12.45 -6.73 10.71
CA LYS A 111 11.29 -7.56 11.07
C LYS A 111 11.16 -8.76 10.13
N PRO A 112 11.06 -10.00 10.66
CA PRO A 112 10.76 -11.14 9.83
C PRO A 112 9.28 -11.17 9.44
N LYS A 113 8.99 -11.75 8.28
CA LYS A 113 7.66 -12.00 7.72
C LYS A 113 7.55 -13.47 7.37
N VAL A 114 6.57 -14.14 7.95
CA VAL A 114 6.29 -15.55 7.66
C VAL A 114 5.34 -15.64 6.48
N VAL A 115 5.64 -16.52 5.53
CA VAL A 115 4.77 -16.81 4.39
C VAL A 115 3.86 -17.97 4.79
N ILE A 116 2.55 -17.71 4.82
CA ILE A 116 1.55 -18.72 5.13
C ILE A 116 0.93 -19.19 3.82
N THR A 117 1.03 -20.48 3.54
CA THR A 117 0.53 -21.11 2.31
C THR A 117 -0.63 -22.06 2.53
N ASP A 118 -0.86 -22.48 3.77
CA ASP A 118 -1.96 -23.38 4.15
C ASP A 118 -3.28 -22.59 4.26
N PRO A 119 -4.34 -22.95 3.50
CA PRO A 119 -5.62 -22.24 3.52
C PRO A 119 -6.32 -22.21 4.89
N GLU A 120 -6.20 -23.26 5.69
CA GLU A 120 -6.82 -23.31 7.03
C GLU A 120 -6.08 -22.39 8.00
N GLN A 121 -4.74 -22.32 7.91
CA GLN A 121 -3.96 -21.35 8.68
C GLN A 121 -4.26 -19.91 8.26
N ILE A 122 -4.40 -19.66 6.95
CA ILE A 122 -4.80 -18.35 6.42
C ILE A 122 -6.16 -17.97 7.01
N LYS A 123 -7.14 -18.86 6.93
CA LYS A 123 -8.48 -18.65 7.50
C LYS A 123 -8.44 -18.40 9.00
N GLU A 124 -7.62 -19.14 9.75
CA GLU A 124 -7.44 -18.93 11.18
C GLU A 124 -6.89 -17.54 11.49
N VAL A 125 -5.85 -17.09 10.78
CA VAL A 125 -5.27 -15.76 10.92
C VAL A 125 -6.31 -14.67 10.63
N PHE A 126 -7.11 -14.82 9.57
CA PHE A 126 -8.16 -13.86 9.23
C PHE A 126 -9.33 -13.85 10.23
N ASN A 127 -9.56 -14.94 10.97
CA ASN A 127 -10.57 -14.99 12.02
C ASN A 127 -10.07 -14.42 13.36
N LYS A 128 -8.77 -14.50 13.64
CA LYS A 128 -8.14 -14.04 14.90
C LYS A 128 -7.58 -12.61 14.79
N ILE A 129 -8.43 -11.67 14.39
CA ILE A 129 -8.06 -10.26 14.13
C ILE A 129 -7.45 -9.56 15.36
N GLN A 130 -7.78 -10.02 16.57
CA GLN A 130 -7.21 -9.46 17.81
C GLN A 130 -5.77 -9.94 18.08
N ASP A 131 -5.42 -11.15 17.63
CA ASP A 131 -4.09 -11.73 17.80
C ASP A 131 -3.16 -11.32 16.66
N PHE A 132 -3.72 -11.16 15.45
CA PHE A 132 -3.01 -10.79 14.23
C PHE A 132 -3.42 -9.38 13.76
N GLU A 133 -2.85 -8.37 14.43
CA GLU A 133 -3.03 -6.98 14.01
C GLU A 133 -2.47 -6.73 12.59
N LYS A 134 -3.12 -5.85 11.83
CA LYS A 134 -2.62 -5.44 10.51
C LYS A 134 -1.26 -4.74 10.61
N PRO A 135 -0.43 -4.87 9.56
CA PRO A 135 0.84 -4.16 9.49
C PRO A 135 0.66 -2.65 9.63
N LYS A 136 1.42 -2.03 10.54
CA LYS A 136 1.45 -0.57 10.67
C LYS A 136 2.03 0.05 9.40
N LEU A 137 1.26 0.93 8.78
CA LEU A 137 1.71 1.68 7.60
C LEU A 137 3.00 2.46 7.88
N SER A 138 3.90 2.41 6.90
CA SER A 138 5.04 3.32 6.87
C SER A 138 4.55 4.76 6.73
N PRO A 139 5.30 5.76 7.22
CA PRO A 139 4.86 7.15 7.14
C PRO A 139 4.64 7.66 5.71
N ILE A 140 5.35 7.10 4.72
CA ILE A 140 5.16 7.44 3.31
C ILE A 140 3.81 6.92 2.82
N VAL A 141 3.47 5.67 3.15
CA VAL A 141 2.17 5.07 2.77
C VAL A 141 1.01 5.79 3.45
N LYS A 142 1.21 6.35 4.65
CA LYS A 142 0.19 7.17 5.32
C LYS A 142 -0.21 8.42 4.53
N LEU A 143 0.62 8.89 3.58
CA LEU A 143 0.26 10.00 2.69
C LEU A 143 -0.78 9.62 1.63
N LEU A 144 -1.00 8.32 1.39
CA LEU A 144 -2.16 7.84 0.61
C LEU A 144 -3.46 7.83 1.43
N GLY A 145 -3.37 8.26 2.70
CA GLY A 145 -4.48 8.31 3.63
C GLY A 145 -4.56 7.09 4.55
N SER A 146 -5.06 7.32 5.77
CA SER A 146 -5.47 6.25 6.69
C SER A 146 -6.95 5.98 6.51
N GLY A 147 -7.29 4.78 6.03
CA GLY A 147 -8.67 4.34 5.85
C GLY A 147 -8.98 3.02 6.55
N LEU A 148 -10.18 2.51 6.30
CA LEU A 148 -10.70 1.27 6.86
C LEU A 148 -9.74 0.08 6.70
N ALA A 149 -8.97 0.03 5.61
CA ALA A 149 -7.96 -0.99 5.35
C ALA A 149 -6.86 -1.04 6.43
N ASN A 150 -6.57 0.07 7.12
CA ASN A 150 -5.46 0.21 8.06
C ASN A 150 -5.88 0.53 9.50
N LEU A 151 -7.18 0.74 9.73
CA LEU A 151 -7.72 0.95 11.08
C LEU A 151 -7.85 -0.39 11.81
N GLU A 152 -7.73 -0.32 13.14
CA GLU A 152 -7.90 -1.46 14.06
C GLU A 152 -8.85 -1.15 15.21
N GLY A 153 -9.29 -2.21 15.89
CA GLY A 153 -10.09 -2.16 17.11
C GLY A 153 -11.38 -1.36 16.96
N GLU A 154 -11.68 -0.53 17.95
CA GLU A 154 -12.95 0.21 18.02
C GLU A 154 -13.09 1.26 16.91
N LYS A 155 -11.98 1.87 16.48
CA LYS A 155 -11.99 2.82 15.36
C LYS A 155 -12.39 2.13 14.06
N TRP A 156 -11.83 0.94 13.81
CA TRP A 156 -12.22 0.13 12.65
C TRP A 156 -13.69 -0.28 12.72
N ARG A 157 -14.16 -0.78 13.88
CA ARG A 157 -15.55 -1.20 14.08
C ARG A 157 -16.52 -0.06 13.80
N THR A 158 -16.25 1.13 14.35
CA THR A 158 -17.07 2.33 14.15
C THR A 158 -17.14 2.70 12.67
N HIS A 159 -15.99 2.80 11.99
CA HIS A 159 -15.95 3.17 10.57
C HIS A 159 -16.62 2.11 9.68
N ARG A 160 -16.40 0.82 9.96
CA ARG A 160 -17.03 -0.30 9.22
C ARG A 160 -18.55 -0.24 9.34
N LYS A 161 -19.07 0.04 10.54
CA LYS A 161 -20.52 0.18 10.79
C LYS A 161 -21.15 1.31 9.98
N ILE A 162 -20.45 2.45 9.85
CA ILE A 162 -20.92 3.60 9.06
C ILE A 162 -20.95 3.27 7.56
N ILE A 163 -19.94 2.54 7.07
CA ILE A 163 -19.75 2.29 5.64
C ILE A 163 -20.61 1.13 5.12
N ASN A 164 -20.78 0.06 5.90
CA ASN A 164 -21.46 -1.17 5.45
C ASN A 164 -22.83 -0.95 4.78
N PRO A 165 -23.73 -0.08 5.28
CA PRO A 165 -25.04 0.13 4.65
C PRO A 165 -24.97 0.60 3.20
N ALA A 166 -23.92 1.33 2.81
CA ALA A 166 -23.70 1.78 1.44
C ALA A 166 -23.41 0.63 0.46
N PHE A 167 -22.96 -0.51 0.99
CA PHE A 167 -22.61 -1.71 0.22
C PHE A 167 -23.66 -2.82 0.32
N HIS A 168 -24.85 -2.52 0.87
CA HIS A 168 -25.97 -3.45 0.82
C HIS A 168 -26.48 -3.59 -0.62
N LEU A 169 -26.97 -4.79 -0.96
CA LEU A 169 -27.39 -5.14 -2.32
C LEU A 169 -28.40 -4.15 -2.92
N GLU A 170 -29.34 -3.66 -2.12
CA GLU A 170 -30.34 -2.68 -2.54
C GLU A 170 -29.70 -1.35 -2.98
N LYS A 171 -28.68 -0.89 -2.27
CA LYS A 171 -27.94 0.33 -2.63
C LYS A 171 -27.09 0.12 -3.88
N LEU A 172 -26.49 -1.06 -4.03
CA LEU A 172 -25.74 -1.42 -5.23
C LEU A 172 -26.63 -1.43 -6.48
N LYS A 173 -27.88 -1.93 -6.36
CA LYS A 173 -28.84 -1.91 -7.49
C LYS A 173 -29.13 -0.50 -8.01
N VAL A 174 -29.17 0.49 -7.13
CA VAL A 174 -29.38 1.90 -7.51
C VAL A 174 -28.18 2.48 -8.28
N MET A 175 -26.97 1.94 -8.07
CA MET A 175 -25.75 2.39 -8.77
C MET A 175 -25.59 1.75 -10.16
N LEU A 176 -26.25 0.62 -10.43
CA LEU A 176 -26.08 -0.14 -11.67
C LEU A 176 -26.29 0.70 -12.95
N PRO A 177 -27.31 1.58 -13.06
CA PRO A 177 -27.48 2.41 -14.24
C PRO A 177 -26.25 3.29 -14.54
N ILE A 178 -25.61 3.84 -13.50
CA ILE A 178 -24.40 4.66 -13.64
C ILE A 178 -23.22 3.81 -14.13
N PHE A 179 -23.13 2.56 -13.66
CA PHE A 179 -22.07 1.64 -14.12
C PHE A 179 -22.23 1.33 -15.61
N LEU A 180 -23.46 1.06 -16.04
CA LEU A 180 -23.77 0.79 -17.45
C LEU A 180 -23.45 2.00 -18.32
N GLU A 181 -23.89 3.20 -17.91
CA GLU A 181 -23.58 4.43 -18.64
C GLU A 181 -22.06 4.65 -18.80
N CYS A 182 -21.29 4.41 -17.74
CA CYS A 182 -19.82 4.53 -17.81
C CYS A 182 -19.19 3.47 -18.74
N CYS A 183 -19.74 2.25 -18.77
CA CYS A 183 -19.33 1.22 -19.71
C CYS A 183 -19.65 1.61 -21.17
N ASP A 184 -20.86 2.12 -21.42
CA ASP A 184 -21.31 2.56 -22.74
C ASP A 184 -20.44 3.74 -23.24
N ASP A 185 -20.10 4.69 -22.35
CA ASP A 185 -19.15 5.78 -22.64
C ASP A 185 -17.76 5.26 -23.06
N MET A 186 -17.28 4.20 -22.41
CA MET A 186 -15.99 3.58 -22.73
C MET A 186 -16.03 2.86 -24.08
N VAL A 187 -17.06 2.04 -24.30
CA VAL A 187 -17.26 1.30 -25.55
C VAL A 187 -17.42 2.26 -26.73
N SER A 188 -18.22 3.33 -26.56
CA SER A 188 -18.39 4.37 -27.58
C SER A 188 -17.08 5.05 -27.95
N LYS A 189 -16.17 5.24 -26.98
CA LYS A 189 -14.82 5.78 -27.26
C LYS A 189 -13.99 4.78 -28.07
N TRP A 190 -14.06 3.48 -27.75
CA TRP A 190 -13.39 2.44 -28.53
C TRP A 190 -13.92 2.39 -29.96
N GLU A 191 -15.24 2.38 -30.15
CA GLU A 191 -15.86 2.39 -31.48
C GLU A 191 -15.35 3.57 -32.33
N ARG A 192 -15.29 4.78 -31.77
CA ARG A 192 -14.77 5.96 -32.47
C ARG A 192 -13.30 5.83 -32.86
N LEU A 193 -12.46 5.25 -32.00
CA LEU A 193 -11.05 5.00 -32.29
C LEU A 193 -10.88 3.94 -33.38
N LEU A 194 -11.69 2.90 -33.34
CA LEU A 194 -11.66 1.76 -34.26
C LEU A 194 -12.30 2.07 -35.62
N SER A 195 -13.17 3.08 -35.71
CA SER A 195 -13.87 3.48 -36.93
C SER A 195 -12.94 3.95 -38.08
N SER A 196 -11.64 4.07 -37.84
CA SER A 196 -10.67 4.63 -38.79
C SER A 196 -9.80 3.60 -39.53
N ASN A 197 -9.74 2.32 -39.11
CA ASN A 197 -8.90 1.29 -39.73
C ASN A 197 -9.51 -0.13 -39.58
N ASP A 198 -9.38 -0.97 -40.61
CA ASP A 198 -9.90 -2.36 -40.63
C ASP A 198 -9.29 -3.28 -39.55
N LYS A 199 -8.10 -2.94 -39.04
CA LYS A 199 -7.42 -3.64 -37.94
C LYS A 199 -6.71 -2.62 -37.06
N SER A 200 -7.15 -2.51 -35.81
CA SER A 200 -6.58 -1.59 -34.81
C SER A 200 -6.35 -2.33 -33.51
N GLU A 201 -5.18 -2.10 -32.91
CA GLU A 201 -4.83 -2.59 -31.58
C GLU A 201 -5.05 -1.47 -30.56
N ILE A 202 -5.65 -1.78 -29.41
CA ILE A 202 -5.93 -0.81 -28.35
C ILE A 202 -5.36 -1.34 -27.04
N ASP A 203 -4.54 -0.54 -26.37
CA ASP A 203 -4.21 -0.76 -24.97
C ASP A 203 -5.45 -0.44 -24.10
N VAL A 204 -6.08 -1.48 -23.56
CA VAL A 204 -7.29 -1.36 -22.74
C VAL A 204 -7.02 -0.87 -21.32
N TRP A 205 -5.78 -0.94 -20.84
CA TRP A 205 -5.46 -0.68 -19.42
C TRP A 205 -5.82 0.74 -18.97
N PRO A 206 -5.47 1.82 -19.71
CA PRO A 206 -5.89 3.18 -19.36
C PRO A 206 -7.42 3.35 -19.35
N PHE A 207 -8.14 2.65 -20.25
CA PHE A 207 -9.59 2.71 -20.31
C PHE A 207 -10.25 2.04 -19.11
N LEU A 208 -9.75 0.89 -18.66
CA LEU A 208 -10.25 0.22 -17.45
C LEU A 208 -9.97 1.04 -16.18
N GLN A 209 -8.81 1.69 -16.09
CA GLN A 209 -8.50 2.63 -15.02
C GLN A 209 -9.47 3.81 -15.01
N ASN A 210 -9.73 4.40 -16.18
CA ASN A 210 -10.65 5.53 -16.33
C ASN A 210 -12.10 5.13 -16.06
N LEU A 211 -12.54 3.96 -16.53
CA LEU A 211 -13.87 3.41 -16.24
C LEU A 211 -14.09 3.27 -14.73
N THR A 212 -13.11 2.69 -14.03
CA THR A 212 -13.18 2.54 -12.58
C THR A 212 -13.24 3.90 -11.89
N CYS A 213 -12.40 4.85 -12.31
CA CYS A 213 -12.40 6.22 -11.81
C CYS A 213 -13.75 6.92 -12.04
N ASP A 214 -14.32 6.81 -13.23
CA ASP A 214 -15.59 7.40 -13.63
C ASP A 214 -16.74 6.83 -12.79
N ILE A 215 -16.80 5.50 -12.67
CA ILE A 215 -17.80 4.81 -11.86
C ILE A 215 -17.75 5.31 -10.43
N ILE A 216 -16.58 5.24 -9.77
CA ILE A 216 -16.46 5.62 -8.37
C ILE A 216 -16.75 7.11 -8.19
N SER A 217 -16.28 7.94 -9.12
CA SER A 217 -16.46 9.37 -9.00
C SER A 217 -17.93 9.77 -9.10
N ARG A 218 -18.67 9.19 -10.06
CA ARG A 218 -20.10 9.44 -10.22
C ARG A 218 -20.92 8.84 -9.08
N THR A 219 -20.61 7.63 -8.62
CA THR A 219 -21.42 6.98 -7.57
C THR A 219 -21.09 7.42 -6.15
N ALA A 220 -19.83 7.75 -5.86
CA ALA A 220 -19.41 8.14 -4.52
C ALA A 220 -19.45 9.66 -4.29
N PHE A 221 -19.22 10.49 -5.31
CA PHE A 221 -19.18 11.94 -5.12
C PHE A 221 -20.34 12.69 -5.76
N GLY A 222 -21.19 12.02 -6.55
CA GLY A 222 -22.41 12.60 -7.12
C GLY A 222 -22.13 13.89 -7.89
N SER A 223 -22.65 15.02 -7.40
CA SER A 223 -22.45 16.34 -8.04
C SER A 223 -21.00 16.84 -8.01
N SER A 224 -20.16 16.31 -7.12
CA SER A 224 -18.73 16.62 -7.03
C SER A 224 -17.85 15.58 -7.74
N TYR A 225 -18.36 14.90 -8.77
CA TYR A 225 -17.62 13.86 -9.47
C TYR A 225 -16.32 14.38 -10.13
N GLU A 226 -16.27 15.64 -10.57
CA GLU A 226 -15.06 16.26 -11.13
C GLU A 226 -13.94 16.38 -10.09
N ASP A 227 -14.27 16.83 -8.87
CA ASP A 227 -13.35 16.84 -7.73
C ASP A 227 -12.88 15.42 -7.40
N GLY A 228 -13.79 14.45 -7.51
CA GLY A 228 -13.50 13.03 -7.40
C GLY A 228 -12.44 12.52 -8.36
N LYS A 229 -12.61 12.82 -9.66
CA LYS A 229 -11.64 12.47 -10.69
C LYS A 229 -10.28 13.09 -10.40
N ARG A 230 -10.28 14.36 -9.97
CA ARG A 230 -9.05 15.05 -9.58
C ARG A 230 -8.34 14.37 -8.41
N ILE A 231 -9.08 13.89 -7.41
CA ILE A 231 -8.50 13.11 -6.30
C ILE A 231 -7.84 11.83 -6.82
N PHE A 232 -8.46 11.11 -7.76
CA PHE A 232 -7.86 9.90 -8.36
C PHE A 232 -6.57 10.18 -9.11
N GLU A 233 -6.51 11.24 -9.92
CA GLU A 233 -5.29 11.67 -10.61
C GLU A 233 -4.16 11.95 -9.63
N LEU A 234 -4.47 12.69 -8.56
CA LEU A 234 -3.53 13.02 -7.49
C LEU A 234 -3.04 11.78 -6.75
N LEU A 235 -3.90 10.81 -6.48
CA LEU A 235 -3.52 9.53 -5.87
C LEU A 235 -2.65 8.68 -6.79
N LYS A 236 -2.92 8.68 -8.11
CA LYS A 236 -2.08 8.01 -9.11
C LYS A 236 -0.69 8.62 -9.14
N GLU A 237 -0.58 9.95 -9.16
CA GLU A 237 0.71 10.65 -9.07
C GLU A 237 1.42 10.33 -7.76
N GLN A 238 0.72 10.42 -6.62
CA GLN A 238 1.26 10.12 -5.29
C GLN A 238 1.85 8.72 -5.21
N THR A 239 1.14 7.73 -5.76
CA THR A 239 1.58 6.33 -5.79
C THR A 239 2.84 6.17 -6.63
N GLY A 240 2.90 6.80 -7.81
CA GLY A 240 4.10 6.80 -8.66
C GLY A 240 5.32 7.46 -8.00
N LEU A 241 5.13 8.56 -7.27
CA LEU A 241 6.21 9.20 -6.50
C LEU A 241 6.67 8.30 -5.33
N MET A 242 5.74 7.63 -4.66
CA MET A 242 6.06 6.70 -3.57
C MET A 242 6.89 5.50 -4.04
N MET A 243 6.55 4.90 -5.19
CA MET A 243 7.33 3.81 -5.78
C MET A 243 8.78 4.26 -6.04
N LYS A 244 8.99 5.46 -6.60
CA LYS A 244 10.33 6.02 -6.83
C LYS A 244 11.14 6.13 -5.53
N LEU A 245 10.50 6.44 -4.40
CA LEU A 245 11.17 6.50 -3.10
C LEU A 245 11.48 5.13 -2.50
N GLN A 246 10.61 4.14 -2.71
CA GLN A 246 10.84 2.77 -2.22
C GLN A 246 12.11 2.17 -2.84
N ASN A 247 12.40 2.49 -4.11
CA ASN A 247 13.59 2.04 -4.84
C ASN A 247 14.91 2.46 -4.18
N ALA A 248 14.92 3.54 -3.39
CA ALA A 248 16.14 4.08 -2.79
C ALA A 248 16.45 3.49 -1.41
N TYR A 249 15.53 2.74 -0.77
CA TYR A 249 15.55 2.25 0.63
C TYR A 249 16.65 2.87 1.53
N ILE A 250 16.55 4.17 1.80
CA ILE A 250 17.35 4.86 2.82
C ILE A 250 16.42 5.24 3.98
N PRO A 251 16.56 4.61 5.15
CA PRO A 251 15.82 5.00 6.35
C PRO A 251 15.95 6.51 6.61
N GLY A 252 14.81 7.20 6.77
CA GLY A 252 14.78 8.64 7.03
C GLY A 252 14.80 9.56 5.81
N TRP A 253 15.00 9.04 4.59
CA TRP A 253 15.03 9.85 3.35
C TRP A 253 13.75 10.67 3.10
N TRP A 254 12.61 10.14 3.54
CA TRP A 254 11.31 10.81 3.48
C TRP A 254 11.21 12.08 4.33
N LEU A 255 12.10 12.28 5.31
CA LEU A 255 12.17 13.50 6.13
C LEU A 255 12.92 14.64 5.42
N LEU A 256 13.75 14.31 4.44
CA LEU A 256 14.56 15.29 3.73
C LEU A 256 13.68 16.17 2.82
N PRO A 257 13.95 17.47 2.68
CA PRO A 257 13.14 18.39 1.86
C PRO A 257 13.44 18.25 0.35
N THR A 258 13.34 17.05 -0.19
CA THR A 258 13.51 16.76 -1.62
C THR A 258 12.33 17.30 -2.44
N THR A 259 12.53 17.51 -3.74
CA THR A 259 11.47 17.92 -4.68
C THR A 259 10.29 16.94 -4.64
N THR A 260 10.58 15.64 -4.63
CA THR A 260 9.58 14.57 -4.53
C THR A 260 8.81 14.63 -3.21
N ASN A 261 9.48 14.78 -2.06
CA ASN A 261 8.83 14.86 -0.76
C ASN A 261 7.95 16.12 -0.64
N LYS A 262 8.41 17.25 -1.20
CA LYS A 262 7.61 18.49 -1.26
C LYS A 262 6.38 18.30 -2.14
N ARG A 263 6.50 17.67 -3.32
CA ARG A 263 5.36 17.37 -4.19
C ARG A 263 4.36 16.44 -3.52
N MET A 264 4.83 15.37 -2.87
CA MET A 264 3.95 14.44 -2.15
C MET A 264 3.17 15.12 -1.00
N LYS A 265 3.79 16.07 -0.28
CA LYS A 265 3.11 16.87 0.76
C LYS A 265 2.08 17.85 0.16
N LYS A 266 2.39 18.44 -1.00
CA LYS A 266 1.46 19.33 -1.72
C LYS A 266 0.23 18.55 -2.19
N ILE A 267 0.44 17.36 -2.76
CA ILE A 267 -0.64 16.46 -3.19
C ILE A 267 -1.53 16.08 -2.01
N ASP A 268 -0.96 15.65 -0.88
CA ASP A 268 -1.73 15.34 0.33
C ASP A 268 -2.60 16.53 0.80
N THR A 269 -2.05 17.74 0.75
CA THR A 269 -2.80 18.97 1.08
C THR A 269 -3.94 19.23 0.10
N GLU A 270 -3.71 19.07 -1.20
CA GLU A 270 -4.69 19.26 -2.27
C GLU A 270 -5.84 18.24 -2.15
N ILE A 271 -5.51 16.96 -1.95
CA ILE A 271 -6.50 15.89 -1.71
C ILE A 271 -7.35 16.23 -0.48
N ARG A 272 -6.74 16.67 0.63
CA ARG A 272 -7.50 17.07 1.84
C ARG A 272 -8.43 18.25 1.59
N ALA A 273 -8.03 19.20 0.75
CA ALA A 273 -8.88 20.34 0.40
C ALA A 273 -10.08 19.90 -0.44
N LEU A 274 -9.85 19.09 -1.49
CA LEU A 274 -10.92 18.55 -2.34
C LEU A 274 -11.89 17.68 -1.55
N LEU A 275 -11.39 16.82 -0.65
CA LEU A 275 -12.25 16.01 0.22
C LEU A 275 -13.15 16.87 1.12
N LYS A 276 -12.70 18.04 1.58
CA LYS A 276 -13.56 18.95 2.35
C LYS A 276 -14.68 19.53 1.49
N VAL A 277 -14.39 19.89 0.23
CA VAL A 277 -15.39 20.37 -0.72
C VAL A 277 -16.45 19.29 -0.95
N VAL A 278 -16.02 18.07 -1.27
CA VAL A 278 -16.91 16.90 -1.45
C VAL A 278 -17.77 16.63 -0.23
N VAL A 279 -17.19 16.64 0.98
CA VAL A 279 -17.97 16.42 2.21
C VAL A 279 -18.98 17.55 2.44
N SER A 280 -18.61 18.79 2.11
CA SER A 280 -19.53 19.93 2.24
C SER A 280 -20.69 19.91 1.24
N SER A 281 -20.45 19.45 0.01
CA SER A 281 -21.50 19.36 -1.03
C SER A 281 -22.52 18.25 -0.73
N ILE A 282 -22.11 17.20 -0.03
CA ILE A 282 -22.98 16.07 0.34
C ILE A 282 -23.92 16.41 1.51
N ASN A 283 -23.52 17.28 2.43
CA ASN A 283 -24.37 17.70 3.57
C ASN A 283 -25.62 18.50 3.17
N LEU A 284 -25.83 18.77 1.88
CA LEU A 284 -27.03 19.45 1.33
C LEU A 284 -28.12 18.48 0.82
N TYR A 285 -27.91 17.15 0.85
CA TYR A 285 -28.93 16.15 0.48
C TYR A 285 -28.98 14.98 1.48
N PRO A 286 -30.16 14.38 1.76
CA PRO A 286 -30.25 13.27 2.68
C PRO A 286 -29.68 11.98 2.06
N ALA A 287 -28.49 11.66 2.53
CA ALA A 287 -28.06 10.33 2.97
C ALA A 287 -27.46 9.32 1.95
N HIS A 288 -26.33 8.78 2.42
CA HIS A 288 -25.72 7.49 2.07
C HIS A 288 -24.99 7.40 0.74
N LEU A 289 -23.75 7.90 0.69
CA LEU A 289 -22.59 7.15 0.19
C LEU A 289 -21.33 7.99 0.32
N ILE A 290 -20.42 7.70 1.26
CA ILE A 290 -18.96 7.63 0.98
C ILE A 290 -18.31 6.81 2.12
N ILE A 291 -17.35 5.94 1.78
CA ILE A 291 -15.93 6.04 2.18
C ILE A 291 -15.27 4.72 1.81
N SER A 292 -14.47 4.72 0.75
CA SER A 292 -13.36 3.75 0.59
C SER A 292 -12.40 4.12 -0.54
N ILE A 293 -12.03 5.40 -0.67
CA ILE A 293 -10.88 5.82 -1.49
C ILE A 293 -9.59 5.07 -1.08
N PRO A 294 -9.34 4.73 0.21
CA PRO A 294 -8.14 3.97 0.59
C PRO A 294 -8.19 2.47 0.23
N PHE A 295 -9.36 1.94 -0.16
CA PHE A 295 -9.51 0.52 -0.54
C PHE A 295 -8.99 0.27 -1.97
N LEU A 296 -9.12 1.26 -2.86
CA LEU A 296 -8.59 1.17 -4.23
C LEU A 296 -7.07 1.38 -4.28
N CYS A 297 -6.51 2.25 -3.42
CA CYS A 297 -5.05 2.43 -3.36
C CYS A 297 -4.31 1.18 -2.86
N SER A 298 -4.93 0.29 -2.08
CA SER A 298 -4.28 -0.98 -1.71
C SER A 298 -4.17 -1.93 -2.90
N ASN A 299 -5.18 -1.99 -3.79
CA ASN A 299 -5.07 -2.82 -5.00
C ASN A 299 -4.14 -2.21 -6.07
N LEU A 300 -3.98 -0.89 -6.11
CA LEU A 300 -2.99 -0.20 -6.96
C LEU A 300 -1.54 -0.29 -6.45
N LEU A 301 -1.32 -0.86 -5.25
CA LEU A 301 0.01 -1.18 -4.75
C LEU A 301 0.43 -2.62 -5.06
N TYR A 302 -0.51 -3.44 -5.54
CA TYR A 302 -0.30 -4.83 -5.95
C TYR A 302 -0.64 -5.09 -7.43
N LEU A 303 -0.89 -4.03 -8.20
CA LEU A 303 -1.02 -3.98 -9.66
C LEU A 303 -0.08 -2.89 -10.20
#